data_AF-A0A6B3FP48-F1
#
_entry.id   AF-A0A6B3FP48-F1
#
_cell.length_a   1.000
_cell.length_b   1.000
_cell.length_c   1.000
_cell.angle_alpha   90.00
_cell.angle_beta   90.00
_cell.angle_gamma   90.00
#
_symmetry.space_group_name_H-M   'P 1'
#
loop_
_entity.id
_entity.type
_entity.pdbx_description
1 polymer ?
#
loop_
_entity_poly.entity_id
_entity_poly.type
_entity_poly.pdbx_seq_one_letter_code
_entity_poly.pdbx_strand_id
1 'polypeptide(L)'
;ALYPFIESWITGDKREHHILDRPRNAPTRTAFGVAWITAYFVGLIGGGNDLWATHFHLSINSITWFVRIFFFAGPVIAFIVTKRICLGLQRRDKEKVLHGRETGIIKRLPHGEFVEIHEPLSQGQLHTLTAHEQYKPLELGPAVDENGVKRKISPVQKLRAKLSKGYFADGNQIPKASAEEYKEISEGHGHH
;
A
#
# COMPACT_ATOMS: atom_id res chain seq x y z
N ALA A 1 -17.55 -13.00 0.75
CA ALA A 1 -18.52 -11.97 1.19
C ALA A 1 -18.12 -11.23 2.49
N LEU A 2 -17.28 -11.79 3.38
CA LEU A 2 -17.00 -11.17 4.70
C LEU A 2 -15.94 -10.05 4.70
N TYR A 3 -15.14 -9.90 3.63
CA TYR A 3 -14.01 -8.97 3.60
C TYR A 3 -14.38 -7.51 3.95
N PRO A 4 -15.48 -6.91 3.44
CA PRO A 4 -15.84 -5.52 3.80
C PRO A 4 -16.10 -5.32 5.29
N PHE A 5 -16.67 -6.33 5.97
CA PHE A 5 -16.94 -6.29 7.40
C PHE A 5 -15.65 -6.41 8.22
N ILE A 6 -14.72 -7.27 7.79
CA ILE A 6 -13.41 -7.42 8.44
C ILE A 6 -12.59 -6.15 8.26
N GLU A 7 -12.53 -5.60 7.04
CA GLU A 7 -11.79 -4.38 6.74
C GLU A 7 -12.36 -3.17 7.50
N SER A 8 -13.68 -2.97 7.48
CA SER A 8 -14.31 -1.88 8.26
C SER A 8 -14.14 -2.05 9.77
N TRP A 9 -14.03 -3.28 10.27
CA TRP A 9 -13.68 -3.53 11.66
C TRP A 9 -12.22 -3.18 11.97
N ILE A 10 -11.26 -3.59 11.14
CA ILE A 10 -9.83 -3.28 11.33
C ILE A 10 -9.54 -1.77 11.21
N THR A 11 -10.12 -1.13 10.20
CA THR A 11 -9.94 0.31 9.93
C THR A 11 -10.75 1.19 10.87
N GLY A 12 -11.92 0.72 11.30
CA GLY A 12 -12.90 1.56 11.96
C GLY A 12 -13.64 2.52 11.02
N ASP A 13 -13.43 2.43 9.71
CA ASP A 13 -14.14 3.28 8.76
C ASP A 13 -15.57 2.77 8.52
N LYS A 14 -16.55 3.64 8.77
CA LYS A 14 -17.99 3.42 8.60
C LYS A 14 -18.66 4.51 7.76
N ARG A 15 -17.86 5.37 7.13
CA ARG A 15 -18.35 6.47 6.30
C ARG A 15 -18.88 5.95 4.97
N GLU A 16 -19.67 6.77 4.30
CA GLU A 16 -20.08 6.52 2.92
C GLU A 16 -18.95 6.89 1.97
N HIS A 17 -18.63 5.99 1.04
CA HIS A 17 -17.56 6.15 0.07
C HIS A 17 -18.16 6.20 -1.34
N HIS A 18 -18.16 7.37 -1.97
CA HIS A 18 -18.67 7.55 -3.34
C HIS A 18 -17.56 7.63 -4.38
N ILE A 19 -16.31 7.75 -3.94
CA ILE A 19 -15.13 7.81 -4.81
C ILE A 19 -14.32 6.55 -4.63
N LEU A 20 -13.92 5.96 -5.76
CA LEU A 20 -13.07 4.77 -5.76
C LEU A 20 -11.67 5.11 -5.26
N ASP A 21 -11.16 4.25 -4.39
CA ASP A 21 -9.78 4.34 -3.95
C ASP A 21 -8.84 3.72 -4.99
N ARG A 22 -7.67 4.33 -5.15
CA ARG A 22 -6.65 3.79 -6.04
C ARG A 22 -6.00 2.58 -5.38
N PRO A 23 -5.75 1.47 -6.08
CA PRO A 23 -5.14 0.29 -5.48
C PRO A 23 -3.82 0.59 -4.74
N ARG A 24 -2.97 1.46 -5.30
CA ARG A 24 -1.72 1.87 -4.66
C ARG A 24 -1.91 2.60 -3.31
N ASN A 25 -3.07 3.20 -3.05
CA ASN A 25 -3.39 3.92 -1.82
C ASN A 25 -3.93 3.01 -0.70
N ALA A 26 -4.28 1.76 -1.02
CA ALA A 26 -4.62 0.74 -0.03
C ALA A 26 -3.70 -0.49 -0.14
N PRO A 27 -2.39 -0.38 0.19
CA PRO A 27 -1.39 -1.40 -0.08
C PRO A 27 -1.76 -2.78 0.47
N THR A 28 -2.25 -2.83 1.70
CA THR A 28 -2.61 -4.08 2.37
C THR A 28 -3.85 -4.73 1.73
N ARG A 29 -4.88 -3.94 1.39
CA ARG A 29 -6.07 -4.44 0.69
C ARG A 29 -5.70 -5.00 -0.69
N THR A 30 -4.92 -4.25 -1.45
CA THR A 30 -4.47 -4.66 -2.78
C THR A 30 -3.62 -5.92 -2.70
N ALA A 31 -2.70 -6.01 -1.74
CA ALA A 31 -1.89 -7.19 -1.50
C ALA A 31 -2.73 -8.43 -1.17
N PHE A 32 -3.77 -8.30 -0.32
CA PHE A 32 -4.70 -9.41 -0.08
C PHE A 32 -5.46 -9.81 -1.35
N GLY A 33 -5.94 -8.84 -2.13
CA GLY A 33 -6.59 -9.11 -3.42
C GLY A 33 -5.69 -9.92 -4.36
N VAL A 34 -4.44 -9.49 -4.54
CA VAL A 34 -3.47 -10.19 -5.40
C VAL A 34 -3.10 -11.57 -4.84
N ALA A 35 -2.98 -11.72 -3.52
CA ALA A 35 -2.74 -13.01 -2.88
C ALA A 35 -3.86 -14.03 -3.18
N TRP A 36 -5.12 -13.60 -3.09
CA TRP A 36 -6.27 -14.44 -3.43
C TRP A 36 -6.32 -14.80 -4.91
N ILE A 37 -6.05 -13.83 -5.79
CA ILE A 37 -5.94 -14.06 -7.23
C ILE A 37 -4.82 -15.08 -7.52
N THR A 38 -3.70 -14.99 -6.82
CA THR A 38 -2.58 -15.94 -6.97
C THR A 38 -2.99 -17.35 -6.56
N ALA A 39 -3.63 -17.51 -5.41
CA ALA A 39 -4.16 -18.82 -4.98
C ALA A 39 -5.17 -19.37 -6.00
N TYR A 40 -6.04 -18.53 -6.54
CA TYR A 40 -7.00 -18.91 -7.58
C TYR A 40 -6.30 -19.42 -8.85
N PHE A 41 -5.30 -18.71 -9.36
CA PHE A 41 -4.53 -19.16 -10.53
C PHE A 41 -3.75 -20.45 -10.27
N VAL A 42 -3.14 -20.60 -9.09
CA VAL A 42 -2.47 -21.86 -8.72
C VAL A 42 -3.49 -23.01 -8.65
N GLY A 43 -4.68 -22.75 -8.12
CA GLY A 43 -5.79 -23.71 -8.12
C GLY A 43 -6.26 -24.07 -9.53
N LEU A 44 -6.36 -23.11 -10.44
CA LEU A 44 -6.67 -23.36 -11.85
C LEU A 44 -5.61 -24.23 -12.54
N ILE A 45 -4.32 -23.99 -12.26
CA ILE A 45 -3.23 -24.85 -12.75
C ILE A 45 -3.42 -26.28 -12.25
N GLY A 46 -3.75 -26.44 -10.96
CA GLY A 46 -4.04 -27.76 -10.38
C GLY A 46 -5.26 -28.44 -10.99
N GLY A 47 -6.35 -27.71 -11.23
CA GLY A 47 -7.57 -28.24 -11.85
C GLY A 47 -7.36 -28.65 -13.31
N GLY A 48 -6.51 -27.91 -14.04
CA GLY A 48 -6.15 -28.20 -15.43
C GLY A 48 -4.87 -29.02 -15.61
N ASN A 49 -4.41 -29.73 -14.58
CA ASN A 49 -3.11 -30.42 -14.54
C ASN A 49 -2.80 -31.17 -15.85
N ASP A 50 -3.72 -31.98 -16.37
CA ASP A 50 -3.45 -32.85 -17.52
C ASP A 50 -3.22 -32.06 -18.82
N LEU A 51 -3.87 -30.90 -18.97
CA LEU A 51 -3.63 -29.97 -20.08
C LEU A 51 -2.22 -29.37 -19.98
N TRP A 52 -1.80 -28.98 -18.78
CA TRP A 52 -0.43 -28.50 -18.56
C TRP A 52 0.61 -29.58 -18.82
N ALA A 53 0.36 -30.81 -18.37
CA ALA A 53 1.25 -31.94 -18.60
C ALA A 53 1.45 -32.23 -20.09
N THR A 54 0.36 -32.23 -20.86
CA THR A 54 0.38 -32.55 -22.29
C THR A 54 0.94 -31.41 -23.14
N HIS A 55 0.57 -30.16 -22.90
CA HIS A 55 1.04 -29.03 -23.71
C HIS A 55 2.49 -28.64 -23.42
N PHE A 56 2.93 -28.77 -22.17
CA PHE A 56 4.28 -28.37 -21.75
C PHE A 56 5.22 -29.56 -21.51
N HIS A 57 4.77 -30.78 -21.82
CA HIS A 57 5.55 -32.01 -21.68
C HIS A 57 6.12 -32.20 -20.25
N LEU A 58 5.32 -31.84 -19.25
CA LEU A 58 5.68 -31.90 -17.83
C LEU A 58 5.11 -33.16 -17.19
N SER A 59 5.79 -33.66 -16.14
CA SER A 59 5.21 -34.74 -15.34
C SER A 59 4.06 -34.22 -14.47
N ILE A 60 2.98 -34.99 -14.37
CA ILE A 60 1.84 -34.72 -13.48
C ILE A 60 2.31 -34.58 -12.03
N ASN A 61 3.30 -35.39 -11.62
CA ASN A 61 3.87 -35.31 -10.28
C ASN A 61 4.56 -33.95 -10.03
N SER A 62 5.32 -33.44 -11.01
CA SER A 62 5.95 -32.12 -10.92
C SER A 62 4.92 -31.01 -10.77
N ILE A 63 3.85 -31.03 -11.57
CA ILE A 63 2.75 -30.05 -11.50
C ILE A 63 2.06 -30.14 -10.13
N THR A 64 1.81 -31.36 -9.66
CA THR A 64 1.18 -31.60 -8.35
C THR A 64 2.01 -31.02 -7.21
N TRP A 65 3.32 -31.28 -7.19
CA TRP A 65 4.22 -30.71 -6.18
C TRP A 65 4.29 -29.19 -6.26
N PHE A 66 4.34 -28.63 -7.47
CA PHE A 66 4.29 -27.19 -7.67
C PHE A 66 3.03 -26.59 -7.04
N VAL A 67 1.85 -27.11 -7.38
CA VAL A 67 0.57 -26.62 -6.84
C VAL A 67 0.54 -26.75 -5.32
N ARG A 68 0.96 -27.89 -4.76
CA ARG A 68 0.97 -28.10 -3.30
C ARG A 68 1.82 -27.08 -2.55
N ILE A 69 2.98 -26.71 -3.10
CA ILE A 69 3.87 -25.72 -2.49
C ILE A 69 3.33 -24.30 -2.72
N PHE A 70 3.05 -23.95 -3.98
CA PHE A 70 2.69 -22.58 -4.36
C PHE A 70 1.28 -22.17 -3.97
N PHE A 71 0.38 -23.12 -3.68
CA PHE A 71 -0.92 -22.77 -3.13
C PHE A 71 -0.81 -22.05 -1.78
N PHE A 72 0.20 -22.40 -0.98
CA PHE A 72 0.49 -21.73 0.29
C PHE A 72 1.57 -20.65 0.15
N ALA A 73 2.68 -20.93 -0.53
CA ALA A 73 3.80 -20.00 -0.64
C ALA A 73 3.50 -18.83 -1.60
N GLY A 74 2.81 -19.10 -2.71
CA GLY A 74 2.51 -18.13 -3.76
C GLY A 74 1.74 -16.90 -3.24
N PRO A 75 0.60 -17.06 -2.55
CA PRO A 75 -0.15 -15.95 -1.97
C PRO A 75 0.69 -15.10 -0.99
N VAL A 76 1.53 -15.73 -0.17
CA VAL A 76 2.39 -15.02 0.79
C VAL A 76 3.44 -14.16 0.06
N ILE A 77 4.10 -14.74 -0.94
CA ILE A 77 5.08 -14.01 -1.77
C ILE A 77 4.39 -12.86 -2.50
N ALA A 78 3.26 -13.14 -3.15
CA ALA A 78 2.49 -12.16 -3.91
C ALA A 78 2.01 -11.00 -3.02
N PHE A 79 1.58 -11.29 -1.79
CA PHE A 79 1.23 -10.26 -0.81
C PHE A 79 2.40 -9.34 -0.51
N ILE A 80 3.56 -9.90 -0.16
CA ILE A 80 4.76 -9.13 0.21
C ILE A 80 5.21 -8.24 -0.96
N VAL A 81 5.33 -8.83 -2.15
CA VAL A 81 5.77 -8.12 -3.36
C VAL A 81 4.79 -7.00 -3.71
N THR A 82 3.49 -7.30 -3.77
CA THR A 82 2.45 -6.31 -4.10
C THR A 82 2.46 -5.14 -3.12
N LYS A 83 2.52 -5.43 -1.81
CA LYS A 83 2.56 -4.40 -0.78
C LYS A 83 3.79 -3.49 -0.96
N ARG A 84 4.96 -4.06 -1.23
CA ARG A 84 6.19 -3.30 -1.47
C ARG A 84 6.09 -2.42 -2.72
N ILE A 85 5.50 -2.93 -3.80
CA ILE A 85 5.26 -2.15 -5.02
C ILE A 85 4.32 -0.98 -4.74
N CYS A 86 3.19 -1.21 -4.06
CA CYS A 86 2.25 -0.14 -3.70
C CYS A 86 2.93 0.95 -2.87
N LEU A 87 3.73 0.59 -1.86
CA LEU A 87 4.47 1.55 -1.04
C LEU A 87 5.54 2.31 -1.85
N GLY A 88 6.24 1.64 -2.77
CA GLY A 88 7.18 2.29 -3.68
C GLY A 88 6.50 3.31 -4.60
N LEU A 89 5.32 2.95 -5.13
CA LEU A 89 4.50 3.86 -5.93
C LEU A 89 4.01 5.06 -5.12
N GLN A 90 3.62 4.88 -3.86
CA GLN A 90 3.25 5.99 -2.98
C GLN A 90 4.43 6.94 -2.70
N ARG A 91 5.64 6.41 -2.50
CA ARG A 91 6.85 7.25 -2.33
C ARG A 91 7.12 8.09 -3.56
N ARG A 92 7.07 7.47 -4.74
CA ARG A 92 7.22 8.18 -6.01
C ARG A 92 6.14 9.24 -6.20
N ASP A 93 4.90 8.94 -5.83
CA ASP A 93 3.80 9.91 -5.91
C ASP A 93 4.02 11.07 -4.92
N LYS A 94 4.54 10.83 -3.70
CA LYS A 94 4.95 11.89 -2.75
C LYS A 94 6.07 12.76 -3.32
N GLU A 95 7.13 12.14 -3.85
CA GLU A 95 8.27 12.85 -4.44
C GLU A 95 7.83 13.75 -5.59
N LYS A 96 6.95 13.25 -6.48
CA LYS A 96 6.37 14.04 -7.57
C LYS A 96 5.54 15.23 -7.08
N VAL A 97 4.82 15.06 -5.98
CA VAL A 97 4.07 16.18 -5.37
C VAL A 97 5.02 17.23 -4.84
N LEU A 98 6.09 16.82 -4.16
CA LEU A 98 7.03 17.76 -3.52
C LEU A 98 7.99 18.45 -4.49
N HIS A 99 8.49 17.73 -5.49
CA HIS A 99 9.55 18.22 -6.38
C HIS A 99 9.03 18.56 -7.79
N GLY A 100 7.80 18.17 -8.13
CA GLY A 100 7.27 18.29 -9.49
C GLY A 100 7.62 17.10 -10.37
N ARG A 101 7.33 17.22 -11.66
CA ARG A 101 7.64 16.19 -12.66
C ARG A 101 8.99 16.43 -13.30
N GLU A 102 9.70 15.35 -13.54
CA GLU A 102 10.90 15.26 -14.39
C GLU A 102 10.58 15.85 -15.79
N THR A 103 11.43 16.76 -16.28
CA THR A 103 11.33 17.32 -17.64
C THR A 103 12.28 16.63 -18.62
N GLY A 104 13.27 15.89 -18.12
CA GLY A 104 14.37 15.35 -18.92
C GLY A 104 15.41 16.39 -19.35
N ILE A 105 15.28 17.65 -18.91
CA ILE A 105 16.24 18.72 -19.22
C ILE A 105 17.28 18.78 -18.10
N ILE A 106 18.50 18.37 -18.42
CA ILE A 106 19.66 18.46 -17.51
C ILE A 106 20.39 19.77 -17.78
N LYS A 107 20.52 20.61 -16.75
CA LYS A 107 21.28 21.87 -16.81
C LYS A 107 22.54 21.75 -15.98
N ARG A 108 23.69 22.14 -16.56
CA ARG A 108 24.95 22.27 -15.84
C ARG A 108 25.05 23.66 -15.22
N LEU A 109 25.28 23.73 -13.91
CA LEU A 109 25.45 24.96 -13.16
C LEU A 109 26.88 25.50 -13.30
N PRO A 110 27.12 26.81 -13.05
CA PRO A 110 28.45 27.42 -13.18
C PRO A 110 29.56 26.76 -12.36
N HIS A 111 29.20 26.16 -11.22
CA HIS A 111 30.11 25.39 -10.35
C HIS A 111 30.29 23.93 -10.77
N GLY A 112 29.69 23.51 -11.88
CA GLY A 112 29.89 22.18 -12.48
C GLY A 112 28.88 21.11 -12.11
N GLU A 113 27.94 21.38 -11.19
CA GLU A 113 26.86 20.47 -10.82
C GLU A 113 25.83 20.31 -11.95
N PHE A 114 25.24 19.12 -12.05
CA PHE A 114 24.16 18.83 -12.99
C PHE A 114 22.84 18.70 -12.24
N VAL A 115 21.86 19.52 -12.61
CA VAL A 115 20.52 19.49 -12.02
C VAL A 115 19.48 19.20 -13.10
N GLU A 116 18.50 18.37 -12.77
CA GLU A 116 17.32 18.18 -13.61
C GLU A 116 16.27 19.23 -13.26
N ILE A 117 15.80 19.95 -14.28
CA ILE A 117 14.72 20.93 -14.11
C ILE A 117 13.43 20.15 -13.89
N HIS A 118 12.76 20.42 -12.78
CA HIS A 118 11.44 19.86 -12.50
C HIS A 118 10.36 20.91 -12.75
N GLU A 119 9.24 20.48 -13.33
CA GLU A 119 8.08 21.34 -13.54
C GLU A 119 7.02 21.06 -12.47
N PRO A 120 6.44 22.09 -11.82
CA PRO A 120 5.39 21.88 -10.83
C PRO A 120 4.16 21.21 -11.47
N LEU A 121 3.50 20.36 -10.70
CA LEU A 121 2.27 19.71 -11.13
C LEU A 121 1.11 20.71 -11.16
N SER A 122 0.15 20.49 -12.05
CA SER A 122 -1.09 21.27 -12.05
C SER A 122 -1.92 20.98 -10.79
N GLN A 123 -2.79 21.90 -10.38
CA GLN A 123 -3.62 21.70 -9.19
C GLN A 123 -4.49 20.44 -9.26
N GLY A 124 -5.02 20.11 -10.44
CA GLY A 124 -5.78 18.86 -10.63
C GLY A 124 -4.92 17.62 -10.39
N GLN A 125 -3.65 17.63 -10.80
CA GLN A 125 -2.71 16.53 -10.57
C GLN A 125 -2.32 16.41 -9.10
N LEU A 126 -2.03 17.55 -8.44
CA LEU A 126 -1.75 17.59 -7.01
C LEU A 126 -2.92 17.00 -6.21
N HIS A 127 -4.14 17.49 -6.43
CA HIS A 127 -5.35 16.98 -5.79
C HIS A 127 -5.52 15.47 -6.02
N THR A 128 -5.30 15.01 -7.25
CA THR A 128 -5.42 13.59 -7.61
C THR A 128 -4.46 12.68 -6.83
N LEU A 129 -3.25 13.16 -6.49
CA LEU A 129 -2.27 12.42 -5.72
C LEU A 129 -2.51 12.53 -4.20
N THR A 130 -3.08 13.64 -3.72
CA THR A 130 -3.20 13.92 -2.28
C THR A 130 -4.60 13.69 -1.70
N ALA A 131 -5.64 13.55 -2.52
CA ALA A 131 -7.04 13.45 -2.06
C ALA A 131 -7.44 12.13 -1.40
N HIS A 132 -6.58 11.10 -1.41
CA HIS A 132 -6.91 9.79 -0.81
C HIS A 132 -7.00 9.85 0.72
N GLU A 133 -7.58 8.87 1.40
CA GLU A 133 -7.66 8.90 2.87
C GLU A 133 -6.39 8.34 3.53
N GLN A 134 -6.03 8.85 4.70
CA GLN A 134 -4.89 8.35 5.48
C GLN A 134 -5.37 7.93 6.86
N TYR A 135 -5.57 6.62 7.03
CA TYR A 135 -5.97 6.05 8.30
C TYR A 135 -4.83 6.13 9.31
N LYS A 136 -5.17 6.50 10.55
CA LYS A 136 -4.26 6.38 11.68
C LYS A 136 -4.44 5.00 12.33
N PRO A 137 -3.35 4.35 12.80
CA PRO A 137 -3.48 3.14 13.59
C PRO A 137 -4.41 3.37 14.78
N LEU A 138 -5.31 2.42 15.04
CA LEU A 138 -6.18 2.48 16.21
C LEU A 138 -5.34 2.42 17.49
N GLU A 139 -5.41 3.47 18.28
CA GLU A 139 -4.79 3.52 19.60
C GLU A 139 -5.70 2.87 20.64
N LEU A 140 -5.13 2.02 21.49
CA LEU A 140 -5.80 1.58 22.69
C LEU A 140 -5.75 2.78 23.64
N GLY A 141 -6.91 3.36 23.94
CA GLY A 141 -7.01 4.46 24.92
C GLY A 141 -6.37 4.08 26.27
N PRO A 142 -6.19 5.06 27.18
CA PRO A 142 -5.41 4.87 28.40
C PRO A 142 -5.90 3.65 29.21
N ALA A 143 -4.95 2.93 29.79
CA ALA A 143 -5.20 1.71 30.57
C ALA A 143 -5.97 1.99 31.87
N VAL A 144 -6.12 3.26 32.23
CA VAL A 144 -6.78 3.78 33.40
C VAL A 144 -7.78 4.82 32.92
N ASP A 145 -8.99 4.81 33.45
CA ASP A 145 -9.97 5.85 33.17
C ASP A 145 -9.62 7.18 33.88
N GLU A 146 -10.40 8.23 33.61
CA GLU A 146 -10.22 9.55 34.21
C GLU A 146 -10.35 9.54 35.75
N ASN A 147 -10.93 8.48 36.31
CA ASN A 147 -11.15 8.28 37.75
C ASN A 147 -10.13 7.34 38.40
N GLY A 148 -9.06 6.94 37.70
CA GLY A 148 -8.00 6.10 38.26
C GLY A 148 -8.30 4.58 38.26
N VAL A 149 -9.42 4.14 37.69
CA VAL A 149 -9.80 2.72 37.64
C VAL A 149 -9.20 2.06 36.41
N LYS A 150 -8.51 0.93 36.62
CA LYS A 150 -7.94 0.13 35.52
C LYS A 150 -9.04 -0.37 34.60
N ARG A 151 -9.06 0.12 33.37
CA ARG A 151 -9.98 -0.33 32.33
C ARG A 151 -9.60 -1.74 31.88
N LYS A 152 -10.54 -2.68 31.92
CA LYS A 152 -10.35 -4.02 31.36
C LYS A 152 -10.37 -3.95 29.82
N ILE A 153 -9.20 -3.85 29.21
CA ILE A 153 -9.06 -3.89 27.74
C ILE A 153 -9.32 -5.33 27.26
N SER A 154 -10.34 -5.51 26.42
CA SER A 154 -10.71 -6.82 25.88
C SER A 154 -9.63 -7.38 24.95
N PRO A 155 -9.37 -8.71 24.95
CA PRO A 155 -8.46 -9.35 23.99
C PRO A 155 -8.78 -9.00 22.53
N VAL A 156 -10.07 -8.86 22.20
CA VAL A 156 -10.56 -8.49 20.87
C VAL A 156 -10.10 -7.07 20.48
N GLN A 157 -10.13 -6.13 21.42
CA GLN A 157 -9.64 -4.76 21.19
C GLN A 157 -8.13 -4.74 20.98
N LYS A 158 -7.37 -5.55 21.73
CA LYS A 158 -5.92 -5.69 21.54
C LYS A 158 -5.59 -6.27 20.15
N LEU A 159 -6.32 -7.30 19.73
CA LEU A 159 -6.17 -7.89 18.39
C LEU A 159 -6.48 -6.87 17.30
N ARG A 160 -7.61 -6.15 17.42
CA ARG A 160 -8.01 -5.09 16.49
C ARG A 160 -6.93 -4.01 16.36
N ALA A 161 -6.41 -3.51 17.49
CA ALA A 161 -5.35 -2.51 17.49
C ALA A 161 -4.06 -3.04 16.87
N LYS A 162 -3.69 -4.31 17.13
CA LYS A 162 -2.52 -4.94 16.49
C LYS A 162 -2.68 -5.07 14.98
N LEU A 163 -3.85 -5.49 14.51
CA LEU A 163 -4.15 -5.59 13.07
C LEU A 163 -4.17 -4.21 12.41
N SER A 164 -4.78 -3.22 13.05
CA SER A 164 -4.80 -1.83 12.58
C SER A 164 -3.38 -1.26 12.47
N LYS A 165 -2.51 -1.51 13.47
CA LYS A 165 -1.08 -1.21 13.38
C LYS A 165 -0.40 -1.95 12.23
N GLY A 166 -0.70 -3.23 12.00
CA GLY A 166 -0.16 -3.96 10.86
C GLY A 166 -0.58 -3.38 9.49
N TYR A 167 -1.75 -2.75 9.42
CA TYR A 167 -2.25 -2.08 8.22
C TYR A 167 -1.64 -0.69 8.02
N PHE A 168 -1.53 0.11 9.09
CA PHE A 168 -1.34 1.56 8.99
C PHE A 168 -0.18 2.13 9.81
N ALA A 169 0.55 1.32 10.59
CA ALA A 169 1.71 1.82 11.34
C ALA A 169 2.84 2.22 10.40
N ASP A 170 3.84 2.90 10.96
CA ASP A 170 5.00 3.39 10.21
C ASP A 170 5.64 2.29 9.36
N GLY A 171 5.85 2.63 8.08
CA GLY A 171 6.37 1.71 7.07
C GLY A 171 5.32 0.85 6.36
N ASN A 172 4.07 0.80 6.85
CA ASN A 172 2.95 0.12 6.16
C ASN A 172 2.04 1.07 5.37
N GLN A 173 2.25 2.37 5.52
CA GLN A 173 1.61 3.46 4.78
C GLN A 173 2.63 4.58 4.62
N ILE A 174 2.69 5.20 3.44
CA ILE A 174 3.53 6.38 3.22
C ILE A 174 2.69 7.63 3.52
N PRO A 175 3.15 8.53 4.41
CA PRO A 175 2.44 9.76 4.70
C PRO A 175 2.42 10.63 3.44
N LYS A 176 1.32 11.37 3.24
CA LYS A 176 1.24 12.31 2.12
C LYS A 176 2.19 13.48 2.32
N ALA A 177 2.52 14.15 1.23
CA ALA A 177 3.09 15.49 1.27
C ALA A 177 2.14 16.44 2.02
N SER A 178 2.64 17.10 3.05
CA SER A 178 1.88 18.15 3.74
C SER A 178 1.93 19.46 2.94
N ALA A 179 0.96 20.35 3.18
CA ALA A 179 0.98 21.67 2.56
C ALA A 179 2.18 22.51 3.03
N GLU A 180 2.66 22.28 4.25
CA GLU A 180 3.85 22.91 4.82
C GLU A 180 5.12 22.40 4.13
N GLU A 181 5.30 21.07 4.00
CA GLU A 181 6.42 20.45 3.27
C GLU A 181 6.49 20.97 1.83
N TYR A 182 5.34 21.08 1.14
CA TYR A 182 5.29 21.62 -0.22
C TYR A 182 5.70 23.09 -0.29
N LYS A 183 5.24 23.92 0.66
CA LYS A 183 5.61 25.34 0.73
C LYS A 183 7.09 25.52 0.99
N GLU A 184 7.64 24.84 2.00
CA GLU A 184 9.07 24.91 2.34
C GLU A 184 9.97 24.59 1.14
N ILE A 185 9.65 23.54 0.38
CA ILE A 185 10.41 23.17 -0.82
C ILE A 185 10.22 24.20 -1.94
N SER A 186 9.00 24.67 -2.16
CA SER A 186 8.70 25.67 -3.21
C SER A 186 9.33 27.04 -2.93
N GLU A 187 9.40 27.45 -1.67
CA GLU A 187 9.99 28.73 -1.22
C GLU A 187 11.52 28.63 -1.14
N GLY A 188 12.07 27.49 -0.71
CA GLY A 188 13.51 27.24 -0.66
C GLY A 188 14.19 27.25 -2.03
N HIS A 189 13.48 26.87 -3.10
CA HIS A 189 13.99 26.96 -4.48
C HIS A 189 14.04 28.40 -5.05
N GLY A 190 13.55 29.41 -4.33
CA GLY A 190 13.65 30.82 -4.73
C GLY A 190 15.00 31.49 -4.47
N HIS A 191 15.95 30.79 -3.83
CA HIS A 191 17.26 31.32 -3.42
C HIS A 191 18.45 30.70 -4.17
N HIS A 192 18.36 30.52 -5.50
CA HIS A 192 19.51 30.18 -6.34
C HIS A 192 19.49 30.88 -7.70
#